data_AF-A0A2S3QUC3-F1
#
_entry.id   AF-A0A2S3QUC3-F1
#
_cell.length_a   1.000
_cell.length_b   1.000
_cell.length_c   1.000
_cell.angle_alpha   90.00
_cell.angle_beta   90.00
_cell.angle_gamma   90.00
#
_symmetry.space_group_name_H-M   'P 1'
#
loop_
_entity.id
_entity.type
_entity.pdbx_description
1 polymer ?
#
loop_
_entity_poly.entity_id
_entity_poly.type
_entity_poly.pdbx_seq_one_letter_code
_entity_poly.pdbx_strand_id
1 'polypeptide(L)'
;MALGYYFYTYYNDEYHPEALREQYSQNAPVAFTNRELPKKKFVPRKQFHEKSDYKRSDDEVVALVGLGMDNGVFSELSGSIEELRKANIDCEQTYNDYMPPAQIIDPNSGFYAKEDGNVLSLLNRAMDLLINIEGRAIAKRFPELAQEALDSVDEISEDDMAKIMRAPLVCRQSNITVLFETLIEMSSEGKISDNQRAEIVGSMVNKLVVSLESDSLQDNILMSLTLLKALGSLSSKNDEYFSELESIYDEMAATQVGIMKDSDKKAKVVNPGEIYRNYRERQRGFSSSVIEILYISYPEYLND
;
A
#
# COMPACT_ATOMS: atom_id res chain seq x y z
N MET A 1 -12.41 11.73 -0.45
CA MET A 1 -10.94 11.70 -0.33
C MET A 1 -10.39 10.83 -1.47
N ALA A 2 -9.44 11.33 -2.26
CA ALA A 2 -8.80 10.53 -3.31
C ALA A 2 -8.03 9.36 -2.68
N LEU A 3 -8.04 8.17 -3.27
CA LEU A 3 -7.33 6.99 -2.74
C LEU A 3 -5.81 7.21 -2.69
N GLY A 4 -5.27 8.03 -3.59
CA GLY A 4 -3.87 8.47 -3.55
C GLY A 4 -3.52 9.29 -2.31
N TYR A 5 -4.49 9.98 -1.71
CA TYR A 5 -4.26 10.85 -0.56
C TYR A 5 -4.00 10.09 0.75
N TYR A 6 -4.42 8.82 0.86
CA TYR A 6 -4.22 7.98 2.05
C TYR A 6 -2.74 7.56 2.23
N PHE A 7 -2.03 7.30 1.14
CA PHE A 7 -0.59 7.01 1.15
C PHE A 7 0.26 8.30 1.10
N TYR A 8 -0.22 9.32 0.39
CA TYR A 8 0.51 10.58 0.23
C TYR A 8 0.60 11.42 1.50
N THR A 9 -0.52 11.54 2.24
CA THR A 9 -0.44 12.20 3.55
C THR A 9 0.42 11.43 4.52
N TYR A 10 0.83 10.16 4.27
CA TYR A 10 1.72 9.35 5.11
C TYR A 10 3.16 9.90 5.22
N TYR A 11 3.64 10.63 4.21
CA TYR A 11 5.07 10.99 4.14
C TYR A 11 5.39 12.48 4.15
N ASN A 12 4.47 13.37 3.73
CA ASN A 12 4.83 14.79 3.50
C ASN A 12 4.89 15.65 4.75
N ASP A 13 4.15 15.31 5.80
CA ASP A 13 4.24 16.02 7.08
C ASP A 13 4.78 15.05 8.13
N GLU A 14 6.08 15.12 8.42
CA GLU A 14 6.64 14.64 9.71
C GLU A 14 6.86 13.10 9.84
N TYR A 15 8.05 12.61 9.39
CA TYR A 15 8.58 11.23 9.61
C TYR A 15 8.95 11.00 11.07
N HIS A 16 8.23 10.14 11.82
CA HIS A 16 8.41 10.05 13.27
C HIS A 16 7.86 8.86 14.13
N PRO A 17 8.50 7.68 14.10
CA PRO A 17 8.40 6.56 15.08
C PRO A 17 8.23 6.77 16.62
N GLU A 18 8.60 7.89 17.28
CA GLU A 18 8.65 7.95 18.78
C GLU A 18 7.27 8.04 19.40
N ALA A 19 6.34 8.68 18.72
CA ALA A 19 5.05 8.88 19.32
C ALA A 19 4.03 7.83 18.85
N LEU A 20 4.39 7.06 17.83
CA LEU A 20 3.77 5.78 17.54
C LEU A 20 4.06 4.82 18.75
N ARG A 21 5.25 4.91 19.40
CA ARG A 21 5.54 4.23 20.68
C ARG A 21 4.77 4.78 21.88
N GLU A 22 4.59 6.10 21.97
CA GLU A 22 3.84 6.74 23.06
C GLU A 22 2.35 6.37 23.03
N GLN A 23 1.75 6.25 21.84
CA GLN A 23 0.37 5.77 21.66
C GLN A 23 0.21 4.26 21.99
N TYR A 24 1.18 3.41 21.65
CA TYR A 24 1.19 2.00 22.06
C TYR A 24 1.35 1.84 23.58
N SER A 25 2.19 2.66 24.21
CA SER A 25 2.39 2.64 25.67
C SER A 25 1.16 3.09 26.48
N GLN A 26 0.26 3.87 25.86
CA GLN A 26 -0.96 4.38 26.48
C GLN A 26 -2.18 3.46 26.27
N ASN A 27 -2.22 2.66 25.18
CA ASN A 27 -3.39 1.87 24.79
C ASN A 27 -3.19 0.34 24.86
N ALA A 28 -1.96 -0.13 25.04
CA ALA A 28 -1.64 -1.54 25.24
C ALA A 28 -0.47 -1.68 26.25
N PRO A 29 -0.38 -2.78 27.01
CA PRO A 29 0.74 -3.00 27.92
C PRO A 29 1.97 -3.46 27.13
N VAL A 30 2.45 -2.63 26.20
CA VAL A 30 3.70 -2.89 25.47
C VAL A 30 4.86 -2.41 26.33
N ALA A 31 5.59 -3.35 26.94
CA ALA A 31 6.78 -3.06 27.71
C ALA A 31 7.98 -2.88 26.77
N PHE A 32 8.29 -1.64 26.39
CA PHE A 32 9.54 -1.28 25.70
C PHE A 32 10.75 -1.69 26.56
N THR A 33 11.75 -2.34 25.94
CA THR A 33 12.86 -2.96 26.66
C THR A 33 13.87 -1.97 27.27
N ASN A 34 13.85 -0.68 26.88
CA ASN A 34 14.76 0.31 27.45
C ASN A 34 14.14 1.73 27.54
N ARG A 35 13.86 2.21 28.76
CA ARG A 35 13.21 3.51 29.01
C ARG A 35 14.18 4.71 29.06
N GLU A 36 15.50 4.48 28.98
CA GLU A 36 16.53 5.50 29.23
C GLU A 36 17.24 6.06 27.99
N LEU A 37 16.90 5.63 26.77
CA LEU A 37 17.46 6.24 25.56
C LEU A 37 16.94 7.69 25.40
N PRO A 38 17.80 8.64 24.93
CA PRO A 38 17.42 10.03 24.81
C PRO A 38 16.29 10.18 23.78
N LYS A 39 15.08 10.48 24.27
CA LYS A 39 13.90 10.81 23.47
C LYS A 39 14.19 12.03 22.58
N LYS A 40 14.55 11.81 21.32
CA LYS A 40 14.72 12.83 20.28
C LYS A 40 13.41 12.98 19.50
N LYS A 41 12.61 13.95 19.97
CA LYS A 41 11.41 14.54 19.38
C LYS A 41 11.04 14.00 17.98
N PHE A 42 10.15 13.02 18.00
CA PHE A 42 9.52 12.44 16.84
C PHE A 42 7.98 12.58 16.97
N VAL A 43 7.30 13.23 16.01
CA VAL A 43 5.83 13.42 15.88
C VAL A 43 4.99 12.20 15.39
N PRO A 44 4.05 11.67 16.19
CA PRO A 44 3.33 10.42 15.90
C PRO A 44 2.41 10.48 14.68
N ARG A 45 2.33 9.38 13.92
CA ARG A 45 1.08 9.01 13.24
C ARG A 45 0.25 8.10 14.11
N LYS A 46 -1.01 8.49 14.34
CA LYS A 46 -2.08 7.50 14.49
C LYS A 46 -2.00 6.59 13.27
N GLN A 47 -2.03 5.27 13.45
CA GLN A 47 -2.65 4.45 12.41
C GLN A 47 -4.05 5.04 12.21
N PHE A 48 -4.21 5.80 11.14
CA PHE A 48 -5.52 6.13 10.65
C PHE A 48 -6.04 4.83 10.03
N HIS A 49 -6.59 3.95 10.87
CA HIS A 49 -7.99 3.72 10.61
C HIS A 49 -8.60 5.13 10.69
N GLU A 50 -8.80 5.78 9.55
CA GLU A 50 -10.00 6.55 9.50
C GLU A 50 -11.08 5.61 10.05
N LYS A 51 -11.80 6.05 11.08
CA LYS A 51 -13.24 5.96 10.94
C LYS A 51 -13.50 6.59 9.58
N SER A 52 -13.38 5.80 8.53
CA SER A 52 -13.97 6.20 7.29
C SER A 52 -15.42 6.41 7.70
N ASP A 53 -16.00 7.54 7.31
CA ASP A 53 -17.45 7.64 7.36
C ASP A 53 -18.10 6.56 6.47
N TYR A 54 -17.28 5.79 5.73
CA TYR A 54 -17.56 4.39 5.44
C TYR A 54 -17.64 3.57 6.73
N LYS A 55 -18.78 3.70 7.42
CA LYS A 55 -19.37 2.53 8.05
C LYS A 55 -19.44 1.46 6.96
N ARG A 56 -18.52 0.47 7.00
CA ARG A 56 -18.76 -0.81 6.35
C ARG A 56 -20.14 -1.20 6.83
N SER A 57 -21.08 -1.33 5.90
CA SER A 57 -22.39 -1.83 6.25
C SER A 57 -22.15 -3.17 6.94
N ASP A 58 -22.50 -3.25 8.22
CA ASP A 58 -22.45 -4.50 8.96
C ASP A 58 -23.32 -5.49 8.16
N ASP A 59 -22.71 -6.57 7.68
CA ASP A 59 -23.35 -7.72 7.04
C ASP A 59 -24.12 -7.51 5.71
N GLU A 60 -24.10 -6.34 5.08
CA GLU A 60 -24.73 -6.22 3.75
C GLU A 60 -23.80 -6.68 2.63
N VAL A 61 -24.26 -7.69 1.88
CA VAL A 61 -23.79 -7.99 0.52
C VAL A 61 -23.65 -6.67 -0.22
N VAL A 62 -22.45 -6.37 -0.74
CA VAL A 62 -22.22 -5.15 -1.54
C VAL A 62 -23.06 -5.26 -2.81
N ALA A 63 -24.30 -4.77 -2.73
CA ALA A 63 -25.21 -4.71 -3.85
C ALA A 63 -24.86 -3.48 -4.68
N LEU A 64 -24.45 -3.70 -5.93
CA LEU A 64 -24.38 -2.64 -6.93
C LEU A 64 -25.83 -2.20 -7.22
N VAL A 65 -26.12 -0.90 -7.10
CA VAL A 65 -27.50 -0.40 -7.11
C VAL A 65 -27.96 -0.15 -8.55
N GLY A 66 -29.06 -0.77 -8.96
CA GLY A 66 -29.76 -0.42 -10.20
C GLY A 66 -29.40 -1.25 -11.44
N LEU A 67 -28.65 -2.34 -11.29
CA LEU A 67 -28.37 -3.29 -12.36
C LEU A 67 -28.77 -4.69 -11.87
N GLY A 68 -29.79 -5.26 -12.51
CA GLY A 68 -30.70 -6.27 -11.94
C GLY A 68 -30.08 -7.57 -11.43
N MET A 69 -30.87 -8.27 -10.60
CA MET A 69 -30.65 -9.63 -10.08
C MET A 69 -30.78 -10.72 -11.16
N ASP A 70 -30.37 -10.44 -12.39
CA ASP A 70 -30.20 -11.49 -13.39
C ASP A 70 -28.78 -12.04 -13.21
N ASN A 71 -28.61 -13.36 -13.32
CA ASN A 71 -27.34 -14.09 -13.17
C ASN A 71 -26.30 -13.73 -14.26
N GLY A 72 -26.02 -12.45 -14.49
CA GLY A 72 -25.08 -11.92 -15.47
C GLY A 72 -23.82 -11.32 -14.83
N VAL A 73 -23.00 -10.67 -15.65
CA VAL A 73 -21.63 -10.20 -15.30
C VAL A 73 -21.59 -9.30 -14.05
N PHE A 74 -22.63 -8.50 -13.77
CA PHE A 74 -22.70 -7.68 -12.54
C PHE A 74 -22.93 -8.48 -11.25
N SER A 75 -23.62 -9.63 -11.33
CA SER A 75 -23.76 -10.54 -10.20
C SER A 75 -22.43 -11.21 -9.88
N GLU A 76 -21.69 -11.63 -10.92
CA GLU A 76 -20.33 -12.18 -10.78
C GLU A 76 -19.38 -11.12 -10.21
N LEU A 77 -19.46 -9.88 -10.71
CA LEU A 77 -18.68 -8.75 -10.20
C LEU A 77 -18.95 -8.48 -8.73
N SER A 78 -20.22 -8.46 -8.32
CA SER A 78 -20.62 -8.25 -6.92
C SER A 78 -20.09 -9.36 -6.01
N GLY A 79 -20.16 -10.63 -6.47
CA GLY A 79 -19.57 -11.77 -5.77
C GLY A 79 -18.05 -11.62 -5.63
N SER A 80 -17.37 -11.19 -6.68
CA SER A 80 -15.92 -10.97 -6.66
C SER A 80 -15.50 -9.81 -5.74
N ILE A 81 -16.29 -8.74 -5.65
CA ILE A 81 -16.06 -7.65 -4.68
C ILE A 81 -16.10 -8.19 -3.24
N GLU A 82 -17.01 -9.11 -2.93
CA GLU A 82 -17.12 -9.73 -1.61
C GLU A 82 -15.96 -10.68 -1.31
N GLU A 83 -15.48 -11.44 -2.30
CA GLU A 83 -14.25 -12.24 -2.18
C GLU A 83 -13.04 -11.35 -1.89
N LEU A 84 -12.89 -10.22 -2.59
CA LEU A 84 -11.83 -9.25 -2.35
C LEU A 84 -11.90 -8.62 -0.97
N ARG A 85 -13.11 -8.44 -0.43
CA ARG A 85 -13.30 -7.96 0.94
C ARG A 85 -12.72 -8.94 1.95
N LYS A 86 -13.01 -10.24 1.80
CA LYS A 86 -12.46 -11.30 2.66
C LYS A 86 -10.95 -11.40 2.53
N ALA A 87 -10.46 -11.43 1.30
CA ALA A 87 -9.04 -11.40 0.98
C ALA A 87 -8.29 -10.23 1.63
N ASN A 88 -8.88 -9.03 1.66
CA ASN A 88 -8.26 -7.90 2.36
C ASN A 88 -8.15 -8.12 3.87
N ILE A 89 -9.19 -8.66 4.51
CA ILE A 89 -9.18 -8.95 5.96
C ILE A 89 -8.13 -10.02 6.27
N ASP A 90 -8.11 -11.10 5.49
CA ASP A 90 -7.15 -12.19 5.67
C ASP A 90 -5.70 -11.69 5.49
N CYS A 91 -5.50 -10.75 4.55
CA CYS A 91 -4.21 -10.12 4.33
C CYS A 91 -3.76 -9.25 5.52
N GLU A 92 -4.66 -8.40 6.02
CA GLU A 92 -4.41 -7.57 7.22
C GLU A 92 -4.07 -8.44 8.43
N GLN A 93 -4.80 -9.53 8.64
CA GLN A 93 -4.54 -10.48 9.71
C GLN A 93 -3.18 -11.15 9.55
N THR A 94 -2.86 -11.64 8.34
CA THR A 94 -1.57 -12.28 8.04
C THR A 94 -0.39 -11.35 8.32
N TYR A 95 -0.51 -10.07 7.97
CA TYR A 95 0.53 -9.08 8.28
C TYR A 95 0.66 -8.80 9.77
N ASN A 96 -0.45 -8.69 10.49
CA ASN A 96 -0.42 -8.45 11.93
C ASN A 96 0.16 -9.63 12.71
N ASP A 97 -0.09 -10.86 12.24
CA ASP A 97 0.47 -12.07 12.84
C ASP A 97 1.98 -12.20 12.54
N TYR A 98 2.40 -11.89 11.32
CA TYR A 98 3.80 -12.02 10.89
C TYR A 98 4.69 -10.85 11.35
N MET A 99 4.18 -9.63 11.25
CA MET A 99 4.84 -8.39 11.67
C MET A 99 3.97 -7.67 12.72
N PRO A 100 3.96 -8.15 13.98
CA PRO A 100 3.16 -7.55 15.03
C PRO A 100 3.62 -6.11 15.28
N PRO A 101 2.74 -5.09 15.19
CA PRO A 101 3.12 -3.69 15.31
C PRO A 101 3.92 -3.36 16.58
N ALA A 102 3.51 -3.95 17.71
CA ALA A 102 4.16 -3.75 19.01
C ALA A 102 5.60 -4.28 19.07
N GLN A 103 5.96 -5.22 18.19
CA GLN A 103 7.29 -5.83 18.13
C GLN A 103 8.19 -5.11 17.13
N ILE A 104 7.68 -4.81 15.94
CA ILE A 104 8.43 -4.15 14.86
C ILE A 104 8.69 -2.65 15.09
N ILE A 105 8.01 -2.04 16.03
CA ILE A 105 8.22 -0.61 16.33
C ILE A 105 9.41 -0.38 17.26
N ASP A 106 9.83 -1.39 18.02
CA ASP A 106 10.92 -1.29 18.99
C ASP A 106 12.21 -1.88 18.39
N PRO A 107 13.21 -1.06 18.04
CA PRO A 107 14.47 -1.50 17.43
C PRO A 107 15.32 -2.37 18.38
N ASN A 108 14.97 -2.41 19.67
CA ASN A 108 15.62 -3.26 20.67
C ASN A 108 14.76 -4.48 21.04
N SER A 109 13.64 -4.70 20.35
CA SER A 109 12.83 -5.87 20.59
C SER A 109 13.58 -7.14 20.17
N GLY A 110 13.30 -8.25 20.85
CA GLY A 110 13.80 -9.55 20.43
C GLY A 110 13.23 -10.02 19.08
N PHE A 111 12.39 -9.24 18.41
CA PHE A 111 11.83 -9.56 17.09
C PHE A 111 12.90 -9.56 16.00
N TYR A 112 13.77 -8.56 15.99
CA TYR A 112 14.88 -8.44 15.04
C TYR A 112 15.98 -9.50 15.25
N ALA A 113 15.99 -10.14 16.41
CA ALA A 113 16.88 -11.26 16.71
C ALA A 113 16.26 -12.63 16.37
N LYS A 114 14.97 -12.69 16.00
CA LYS A 114 14.28 -13.90 15.54
C LYS A 114 14.38 -13.99 14.02
N GLU A 115 14.44 -15.23 13.50
CA GLU A 115 14.87 -15.57 12.13
C GLU A 115 16.38 -15.41 11.92
N ASP A 116 17.16 -16.29 12.55
CA ASP A 116 18.62 -16.42 12.40
C ASP A 116 19.42 -15.12 12.62
N GLY A 117 18.81 -14.12 13.28
CA GLY A 117 19.41 -12.82 13.55
C GLY A 117 19.61 -11.94 12.32
N ASN A 118 18.92 -12.20 11.21
CA ASN A 118 19.11 -11.45 9.97
C ASN A 118 17.86 -10.66 9.56
N VAL A 119 17.93 -9.33 9.72
CA VAL A 119 16.95 -8.33 9.24
C VAL A 119 16.57 -8.54 7.77
N LEU A 120 17.52 -8.98 6.93
CA LEU A 120 17.28 -9.24 5.52
C LEU A 120 16.29 -10.40 5.31
N SER A 121 16.37 -11.47 6.13
CA SER A 121 15.45 -12.61 6.05
C SER A 121 14.02 -12.17 6.35
N LEU A 122 13.87 -11.41 7.44
CA LEU A 122 12.59 -10.83 7.86
C LEU A 122 11.98 -9.96 6.74
N LEU A 123 12.78 -9.06 6.15
CA LEU A 123 12.33 -8.20 5.05
C LEU A 123 11.95 -9.01 3.80
N ASN A 124 12.75 -10.01 3.45
CA ASN A 124 12.48 -10.85 2.29
C ASN A 124 11.15 -11.57 2.43
N ARG A 125 10.91 -12.15 3.61
CA ARG A 125 9.66 -12.84 3.89
C ARG A 125 8.47 -11.88 3.98
N ALA A 126 8.64 -10.67 4.52
CA ALA A 126 7.61 -9.62 4.52
C ALA A 126 7.21 -9.21 3.09
N MET A 127 8.19 -9.03 2.21
CA MET A 127 7.94 -8.75 0.79
C MET A 127 7.34 -9.95 0.04
N ASP A 128 7.77 -11.17 0.35
CA ASP A 128 7.20 -12.36 -0.27
C ASP A 128 5.72 -12.53 0.11
N LEU A 129 5.34 -12.17 1.35
CA LEU A 129 3.94 -12.11 1.75
C LEU A 129 3.17 -11.03 0.96
N LEU A 130 3.76 -9.85 0.74
CA LEU A 130 3.14 -8.80 -0.09
C LEU A 130 2.88 -9.25 -1.52
N ILE A 131 3.85 -9.91 -2.13
CA ILE A 131 3.79 -10.29 -3.54
C ILE A 131 2.90 -11.52 -3.75
N ASN A 132 2.95 -12.49 -2.82
CA ASN A 132 2.40 -13.83 -3.06
C ASN A 132 1.17 -14.19 -2.21
N ILE A 133 0.65 -13.29 -1.39
CA ILE A 133 -0.57 -13.59 -0.63
C ILE A 133 -1.76 -13.87 -1.55
N GLU A 134 -2.55 -14.88 -1.20
CA GLU A 134 -3.67 -15.37 -2.02
C GLU A 134 -4.64 -14.25 -2.40
N GLY A 135 -4.92 -13.34 -1.47
CA GLY A 135 -5.78 -12.18 -1.72
C GLY A 135 -5.30 -11.29 -2.87
N ARG A 136 -3.99 -11.19 -3.08
CA ARG A 136 -3.37 -10.45 -4.20
C ARG A 136 -3.62 -11.14 -5.53
N ALA A 137 -3.56 -12.48 -5.55
CA ALA A 137 -3.85 -13.25 -6.75
C ALA A 137 -5.31 -13.08 -7.21
N ILE A 138 -6.25 -12.96 -6.26
CA ILE A 138 -7.66 -12.65 -6.54
C ILE A 138 -7.79 -11.22 -7.07
N ALA A 139 -7.17 -10.24 -6.41
CA ALA A 139 -7.18 -8.83 -6.81
C ALA A 139 -6.68 -8.60 -8.23
N LYS A 140 -5.63 -9.31 -8.67
CA LYS A 140 -5.08 -9.18 -10.03
C LYS A 140 -6.03 -9.63 -11.14
N ARG A 141 -7.00 -10.49 -10.85
CA ARG A 141 -7.99 -10.99 -11.83
C ARG A 141 -9.20 -10.08 -11.95
N PHE A 142 -9.52 -9.33 -10.88
CA PHE A 142 -10.69 -8.47 -10.82
C PHE A 142 -10.80 -7.42 -11.94
N PRO A 143 -9.72 -6.75 -12.40
CA PRO A 143 -9.84 -5.70 -13.41
C PRO A 143 -10.37 -6.17 -14.76
N GLU A 144 -10.21 -7.44 -15.12
CA GLU A 144 -10.76 -7.98 -16.36
C GLU A 144 -12.27 -8.17 -16.24
N LEU A 145 -12.72 -8.76 -15.13
CA LEU A 145 -14.15 -8.91 -14.82
C LEU A 145 -14.85 -7.55 -14.70
N ALA A 146 -14.21 -6.58 -14.03
CA ALA A 146 -14.73 -5.23 -13.91
C ALA A 146 -14.84 -4.53 -15.28
N GLN A 147 -13.84 -4.70 -16.15
CA GLN A 147 -13.89 -4.13 -17.49
C GLN A 147 -15.05 -4.70 -18.31
N GLU A 148 -15.23 -6.03 -18.31
CA GLU A 148 -16.32 -6.70 -19.03
C GLU A 148 -17.70 -6.20 -18.56
N ALA A 149 -17.88 -6.10 -17.24
CA ALA A 149 -19.11 -5.57 -16.66
C ALA A 149 -19.37 -4.12 -17.12
N LEU A 150 -18.35 -3.26 -17.05
CA LEU A 150 -18.48 -1.84 -17.36
C LEU A 150 -18.63 -1.55 -18.86
N ASP A 151 -18.12 -2.41 -19.74
CA ASP A 151 -18.33 -2.33 -21.18
C ASP A 151 -19.77 -2.75 -21.60
N SER A 152 -20.51 -3.42 -20.70
CA SER A 152 -21.89 -3.90 -20.97
C SER A 152 -23.00 -2.88 -20.67
N VAL A 153 -22.65 -1.70 -20.14
CA VAL A 153 -23.60 -0.66 -19.72
C VAL A 153 -23.19 0.72 -20.21
N ASP A 154 -24.18 1.53 -20.58
CA ASP A 154 -23.94 2.90 -21.05
C ASP A 154 -23.63 3.87 -19.89
N GLU A 155 -24.19 3.61 -18.71
CA GLU A 155 -24.06 4.45 -17.53
C GLU A 155 -24.14 3.66 -16.22
N ILE A 156 -23.44 4.12 -15.20
CA ILE A 156 -23.56 3.63 -13.81
C ILE A 156 -23.55 4.79 -12.82
N SER A 157 -23.92 4.53 -11.56
CA SER A 157 -23.76 5.52 -10.51
C SER A 157 -22.27 5.79 -10.21
N GLU A 158 -21.93 7.02 -9.84
CA GLU A 158 -20.56 7.33 -9.38
C GLU A 158 -20.14 6.50 -8.16
N ASP A 159 -21.08 6.14 -7.28
CA ASP A 159 -20.82 5.31 -6.10
C ASP A 159 -20.45 3.87 -6.48
N ASP A 160 -21.14 3.28 -7.46
CA ASP A 160 -20.81 1.95 -7.95
C ASP A 160 -19.49 1.95 -8.72
N MET A 161 -19.21 3.00 -9.50
CA MET A 161 -17.89 3.18 -10.11
C MET A 161 -16.79 3.27 -9.03
N ALA A 162 -17.05 4.00 -7.95
CA ALA A 162 -16.14 4.12 -6.83
C ALA A 162 -15.87 2.78 -6.15
N LYS A 163 -16.91 1.98 -5.90
CA LYS A 163 -16.80 0.64 -5.31
C LYS A 163 -15.94 -0.25 -6.20
N ILE A 164 -16.21 -0.28 -7.51
CA ILE A 164 -15.49 -1.11 -8.48
C ILE A 164 -14.00 -0.71 -8.54
N MET A 165 -13.69 0.58 -8.63
CA MET A 165 -12.30 1.04 -8.65
C MET A 165 -11.54 0.74 -7.34
N ARG A 166 -12.25 0.69 -6.20
CA ARG A 166 -11.66 0.44 -4.87
C ARG A 166 -11.57 -1.02 -4.49
N ALA A 167 -12.39 -1.87 -5.09
CA ALA A 167 -12.48 -3.29 -4.78
C ALA A 167 -11.13 -4.04 -4.89
N PRO A 168 -10.33 -3.87 -5.97
CA PRO A 168 -9.08 -4.63 -6.11
C PRO A 168 -7.97 -4.12 -5.19
N LEU A 169 -8.22 -3.07 -4.41
CA LEU A 169 -7.23 -2.54 -3.47
C LEU A 169 -7.28 -3.38 -2.18
N VAL A 170 -6.44 -4.40 -2.14
CA VAL A 170 -6.34 -5.37 -1.04
C VAL A 170 -5.00 -5.19 -0.34
N CYS A 171 -4.85 -5.68 0.90
CA CYS A 171 -3.57 -5.60 1.60
C CYS A 171 -3.06 -4.17 1.86
N ARG A 172 -3.98 -3.18 1.87
CA ARG A 172 -3.63 -1.75 2.00
C ARG A 172 -3.01 -1.40 3.35
N GLN A 173 -3.32 -2.17 4.39
CA GLN A 173 -2.82 -1.95 5.75
C GLN A 173 -1.73 -2.97 6.06
N SER A 174 -0.57 -2.82 5.41
CA SER A 174 0.62 -3.60 5.76
C SER A 174 1.47 -2.87 6.79
N ASN A 175 1.93 -3.60 7.80
CA ASN A 175 2.88 -3.10 8.78
C ASN A 175 4.32 -2.96 8.24
N ILE A 176 4.53 -3.27 6.95
CA ILE A 176 5.84 -3.20 6.30
C ILE A 176 6.42 -1.78 6.34
N THR A 177 5.58 -0.75 6.26
CA THR A 177 6.03 0.65 6.36
C THR A 177 6.68 0.92 7.71
N VAL A 178 6.01 0.51 8.80
CA VAL A 178 6.54 0.60 10.18
C VAL A 178 7.83 -0.18 10.32
N LEU A 179 7.93 -1.38 9.72
CA LEU A 179 9.17 -2.15 9.73
C LEU A 179 10.31 -1.36 9.09
N PHE A 180 10.13 -0.83 7.89
CA PHE A 180 11.15 -0.04 7.20
C PHE A 180 11.53 1.24 7.94
N GLU A 181 10.56 1.93 8.57
CA GLU A 181 10.83 3.09 9.41
C GLU A 181 11.77 2.75 10.56
N THR A 182 11.53 1.63 11.25
CA THR A 182 12.41 1.14 12.33
C THR A 182 13.79 0.76 11.80
N LEU A 183 13.89 0.19 10.60
CA LEU A 183 15.20 -0.13 9.99
C LEU A 183 16.02 1.12 9.67
N ILE A 184 15.38 2.20 9.21
CA ILE A 184 16.04 3.49 9.01
C ILE A 184 16.59 4.02 10.34
N GLU A 185 15.79 3.95 11.41
CA GLU A 185 16.23 4.33 12.76
C GLU A 185 17.43 3.49 13.20
N MET A 186 17.35 2.16 13.11
CA MET A 186 18.45 1.25 13.43
C MET A 186 19.73 1.57 12.62
N SER A 187 19.58 1.91 11.35
CA SER A 187 20.69 2.33 10.48
C SER A 187 21.33 3.64 10.96
N SER A 188 20.52 4.63 11.33
CA SER A 188 21.02 5.92 11.86
C SER A 188 21.74 5.80 13.20
N GLU A 189 21.40 4.77 13.99
CA GLU A 189 22.03 4.44 15.27
C GLU A 189 23.28 3.55 15.13
N GLY A 190 23.65 3.16 13.91
CA GLY A 190 24.78 2.27 13.65
C GLY A 190 24.53 0.80 14.04
N LYS A 191 23.26 0.40 14.22
CA LYS A 191 22.86 -1.00 14.50
C LYS A 191 22.79 -1.86 13.23
N ILE A 192 22.67 -1.22 12.06
CA ILE A 192 22.77 -1.86 10.75
C ILE A 192 24.11 -1.45 10.14
N SER A 193 24.95 -2.43 9.81
CA SER A 193 26.21 -2.18 9.12
C SER A 193 25.98 -1.75 7.67
N ASP A 194 26.97 -1.09 7.05
CA ASP A 194 26.86 -0.66 5.65
C ASP A 194 26.68 -1.84 4.67
N ASN A 195 27.29 -2.99 4.97
CA ASN A 195 27.08 -4.22 4.19
C ASN A 195 25.63 -4.71 4.29
N GLN A 196 25.08 -4.81 5.50
CA GLN A 196 23.67 -5.20 5.69
C GLN A 196 22.72 -4.20 5.02
N ARG A 197 23.05 -2.92 5.06
CA ARG A 197 22.28 -1.87 4.39
C ARG A 197 22.27 -2.08 2.88
N ALA A 198 23.42 -2.34 2.27
CA ALA A 198 23.53 -2.61 0.84
C ALA A 198 22.77 -3.89 0.44
N GLU A 199 22.82 -4.94 1.25
CA GLU A 199 22.05 -6.17 1.03
C GLU A 199 20.54 -5.93 1.11
N ILE A 200 20.08 -5.16 2.10
CA ILE A 200 18.67 -4.76 2.23
C ILE A 200 18.24 -3.98 0.99
N VAL A 201 18.99 -2.95 0.60
CA VAL A 201 18.63 -2.12 -0.55
C VAL A 201 18.57 -2.97 -1.82
N GLY A 202 19.62 -3.74 -2.12
CA GLY A 202 19.67 -4.55 -3.33
C GLY A 202 18.56 -5.60 -3.41
N SER A 203 18.27 -6.27 -2.29
CA SER A 203 17.21 -7.28 -2.25
C SER A 203 15.82 -6.67 -2.42
N MET A 204 15.56 -5.52 -1.79
CA MET A 204 14.27 -4.85 -1.88
C MET A 204 14.05 -4.21 -3.26
N VAL A 205 15.08 -3.61 -3.86
CA VAL A 205 15.04 -3.08 -5.24
C VAL A 205 14.58 -4.16 -6.22
N ASN A 206 15.21 -5.35 -6.18
CA ASN A 206 14.84 -6.47 -7.03
C ASN A 206 13.39 -6.94 -6.81
N LYS A 207 12.97 -7.07 -5.55
CA LYS A 207 11.59 -7.50 -5.22
C LYS A 207 10.54 -6.47 -5.64
N LEU A 208 10.85 -5.18 -5.55
CA LEU A 208 9.95 -4.10 -6.00
C LEU A 208 9.76 -4.12 -7.51
N VAL A 209 10.82 -4.33 -8.30
CA VAL A 209 10.71 -4.51 -9.76
C VAL A 209 9.79 -5.68 -10.08
N VAL A 210 10.04 -6.87 -9.53
CA VAL A 210 9.21 -8.07 -9.75
C VAL A 210 7.75 -7.83 -9.34
N SER A 211 7.53 -7.12 -8.23
CA SER A 211 6.18 -6.76 -7.77
C SER A 211 5.47 -5.88 -8.79
N LEU A 212 6.11 -4.81 -9.25
CA LEU A 212 5.51 -3.81 -10.15
C LEU A 212 5.28 -4.34 -11.58
N GLU A 213 6.15 -5.23 -12.06
CA GLU A 213 5.98 -5.91 -13.35
C GLU A 213 4.77 -6.84 -13.36
N SER A 214 4.55 -7.55 -12.25
CA SER A 214 3.47 -8.54 -12.14
C SER A 214 2.15 -7.97 -11.61
N ASP A 215 2.18 -6.76 -11.04
CA ASP A 215 1.05 -6.15 -10.36
C ASP A 215 1.07 -4.61 -10.48
N SER A 216 0.29 -4.11 -11.45
CA SER A 216 0.10 -2.68 -11.69
C SER A 216 -1.15 -2.13 -11.01
N LEU A 217 -1.68 -2.79 -9.96
CA LEU A 217 -2.78 -2.21 -9.19
C LEU A 217 -2.25 -1.06 -8.33
N GLN A 218 -3.12 -0.06 -8.14
CA GLN A 218 -2.77 1.20 -7.49
C GLN A 218 -2.14 1.04 -6.11
N ASP A 219 -2.65 0.13 -5.29
CA ASP A 219 -2.16 -0.10 -3.93
C ASP A 219 -0.72 -0.67 -3.90
N ASN A 220 -0.35 -1.56 -4.84
CA ASN A 220 1.04 -2.01 -4.97
C ASN A 220 1.96 -0.89 -5.46
N ILE A 221 1.50 -0.05 -6.39
CA ILE A 221 2.27 1.12 -6.85
C ILE A 221 2.52 2.08 -5.68
N LEU A 222 1.47 2.41 -4.91
CA LEU A 222 1.58 3.32 -3.77
C LEU A 222 2.46 2.73 -2.65
N MET A 223 2.35 1.43 -2.37
CA MET A 223 3.23 0.72 -1.43
C MET A 223 4.68 0.73 -1.93
N SER A 224 4.91 0.49 -3.21
CA SER A 224 6.25 0.47 -3.80
C SER A 224 6.91 1.83 -3.76
N LEU A 225 6.19 2.91 -4.09
CA LEU A 225 6.65 4.28 -3.94
C LEU A 225 7.03 4.60 -2.48
N THR A 226 6.24 4.11 -1.53
CA THR A 226 6.48 4.26 -0.10
C THR A 226 7.78 3.56 0.34
N LEU A 227 7.95 2.30 -0.08
CA LEU A 227 9.16 1.54 0.18
C LEU A 227 10.38 2.16 -0.50
N LEU A 228 10.22 2.72 -1.70
CA LEU A 228 11.28 3.45 -2.39
C LEU A 228 11.75 4.69 -1.65
N LYS A 229 10.84 5.48 -1.06
CA LYS A 229 11.25 6.60 -0.19
C LYS A 229 12.12 6.11 0.98
N ALA A 230 11.77 4.97 1.58
CA ALA A 230 12.57 4.36 2.65
C ALA A 230 13.95 3.89 2.16
N LEU A 231 14.01 3.22 1.00
CA LEU A 231 15.26 2.81 0.37
C LEU A 231 16.15 4.00 -0.01
N GLY A 232 15.56 5.07 -0.56
CA GLY A 232 16.28 6.30 -0.87
C GLY A 232 16.93 6.92 0.36
N SER A 233 16.25 6.85 1.51
CA SER A 233 16.79 7.30 2.79
C SER A 233 17.96 6.43 3.26
N LEU A 234 17.84 5.10 3.16
CA LEU A 234 18.93 4.18 3.48
C LEU A 234 20.15 4.39 2.57
N SER A 235 19.92 4.66 1.29
CA SER A 235 20.96 4.88 0.27
C SER A 235 21.41 6.33 0.13
N SER A 236 20.94 7.25 0.98
CA SER A 236 21.30 8.68 0.92
C SER A 236 21.08 9.33 -0.47
N LYS A 237 19.94 9.02 -1.11
CA LYS A 237 19.54 9.67 -2.37
C LYS A 237 19.26 11.16 -2.17
N ASN A 238 19.29 11.93 -3.26
CA ASN A 238 19.15 13.38 -3.27
C ASN A 238 17.68 13.83 -3.42
N ASP A 239 17.44 15.14 -3.33
CA ASP A 239 16.09 15.73 -3.45
C ASP A 239 15.44 15.50 -4.82
N GLU A 240 16.24 15.34 -5.88
CA GLU A 240 15.75 15.04 -7.23
C GLU A 240 15.03 13.68 -7.26
N TYR A 241 15.66 12.65 -6.69
CA TYR A 241 15.04 11.33 -6.53
C TYR A 241 13.69 11.39 -5.79
N PHE A 242 13.65 12.12 -4.67
CA PHE A 242 12.41 12.23 -3.89
C PHE A 242 11.32 13.02 -4.63
N SER A 243 11.71 14.06 -5.38
CA SER A 243 10.80 14.86 -6.20
C SER A 243 10.17 14.02 -7.32
N GLU A 244 10.94 13.13 -7.96
CA GLU A 244 10.41 12.21 -8.98
C GLU A 244 9.37 11.26 -8.40
N LEU A 245 9.63 10.68 -7.22
CA LEU A 245 8.65 9.83 -6.53
C LEU A 245 7.37 10.60 -6.19
N GLU A 246 7.49 11.87 -5.78
CA GLU A 246 6.36 12.74 -5.45
C GLU A 246 5.51 13.12 -6.66
N SER A 247 6.14 13.37 -7.81
CA SER A 247 5.41 13.64 -9.06
C SER A 247 4.45 12.49 -9.40
N ILE A 248 4.90 11.24 -9.25
CA ILE A 248 4.05 10.07 -9.51
C ILE A 248 2.87 10.02 -8.53
N TYR A 249 3.10 10.29 -7.25
CA TYR A 249 2.01 10.38 -6.27
C TYR A 249 0.97 11.44 -6.64
N ASP A 250 1.42 12.64 -7.01
CA ASP A 250 0.55 13.77 -7.36
C ASP A 250 -0.29 13.46 -8.61
N GLU A 251 0.31 12.85 -9.63
CA GLU A 251 -0.38 12.43 -10.86
C GLU A 251 -1.42 11.33 -10.61
N MET A 252 -1.10 10.37 -9.73
CA MET A 252 -2.04 9.35 -9.30
C MET A 252 -3.23 9.97 -8.56
N ALA A 253 -3.00 10.93 -7.66
CA ALA A 253 -4.05 11.62 -6.93
C ALA A 253 -4.95 12.44 -7.87
N ALA A 254 -4.36 13.18 -8.81
CA ALA A 254 -5.09 13.98 -9.80
C ALA A 254 -6.00 13.12 -10.70
N THR A 255 -5.52 11.94 -11.11
CA THR A 255 -6.30 11.00 -11.94
C THR A 255 -7.62 10.59 -11.27
N GLN A 256 -7.64 10.48 -9.95
CA GLN A 256 -8.83 10.04 -9.21
C GLN A 256 -9.85 11.14 -8.97
N VAL A 257 -9.37 12.35 -8.70
CA VAL A 257 -10.23 13.55 -8.62
C VAL A 257 -10.90 13.80 -9.96
N GLY A 258 -10.21 13.53 -11.08
CA GLY A 258 -10.78 13.65 -12.42
C GLY A 258 -11.95 12.70 -12.72
N ILE A 259 -12.02 11.55 -12.03
CA ILE A 259 -13.07 10.54 -12.22
C ILE A 259 -14.28 10.82 -11.32
N MET A 260 -14.08 11.46 -10.17
CA MET A 260 -15.14 11.78 -9.19
C MET A 260 -15.27 13.30 -9.04
N LYS A 261 -16.20 13.91 -9.77
CA LYS A 261 -16.51 15.34 -9.63
C LYS A 261 -17.62 15.53 -8.58
N ASP A 262 -17.29 16.18 -7.47
CA ASP A 262 -18.17 16.67 -6.40
C ASP A 262 -19.59 16.06 -6.32
N SER A 263 -19.66 15.02 -5.48
CA SER A 263 -20.78 14.43 -4.74
C SER A 263 -22.20 14.99 -4.97
N ASP A 264 -22.77 14.79 -6.15
CA ASP A 264 -24.23 14.75 -6.28
C ASP A 264 -24.69 13.30 -6.16
N LYS A 265 -25.57 12.97 -5.21
CA LYS A 265 -26.04 11.58 -4.94
C LYS A 265 -26.76 10.90 -6.12
N LYS A 266 -26.91 11.60 -7.25
CA LYS A 266 -27.52 11.13 -8.50
C LYS A 266 -26.58 11.25 -9.70
N ALA A 267 -25.32 11.62 -9.48
CA ALA A 267 -24.34 11.72 -10.55
C ALA A 267 -24.10 10.34 -11.19
N LYS A 268 -24.07 10.34 -12.52
CA LYS A 268 -23.86 9.14 -13.33
C LYS A 268 -22.58 9.28 -14.13
N VAL A 269 -21.85 8.17 -14.23
CA VAL A 269 -20.68 8.02 -15.08
C VAL A 269 -21.16 7.46 -16.41
N VAL A 270 -21.00 8.24 -17.48
CA VAL A 270 -21.30 7.84 -18.86
C VAL A 270 -20.07 7.17 -19.47
N ASN A 271 -20.27 6.09 -20.24
CA ASN A 271 -19.21 5.26 -20.82
C ASN A 271 -18.20 4.73 -19.77
N PRO A 272 -18.69 4.05 -18.71
CA PRO A 272 -17.82 3.64 -17.59
C PRO A 272 -16.72 2.67 -18.01
N GLY A 273 -16.96 1.83 -19.03
CA GLY A 273 -15.94 0.93 -19.60
C GLY A 273 -14.73 1.67 -20.18
N GLU A 274 -14.94 2.77 -20.91
CA GLU A 274 -13.85 3.59 -21.45
C GLU A 274 -13.06 4.28 -20.33
N ILE A 275 -13.76 4.84 -19.34
CA ILE A 275 -13.13 5.50 -18.20
C ILE A 275 -12.28 4.50 -17.40
N TYR A 276 -12.79 3.29 -17.16
CA TYR A 276 -12.06 2.25 -16.44
C TYR A 276 -10.83 1.75 -17.22
N ARG A 277 -10.95 1.61 -18.54
CA ARG A 277 -9.82 1.25 -19.42
C ARG A 277 -8.71 2.29 -19.34
N ASN A 278 -9.05 3.56 -19.50
CA ASN A 278 -8.11 4.67 -19.39
C ASN A 278 -7.46 4.74 -18.00
N TYR A 279 -8.23 4.48 -16.94
CA TYR A 279 -7.71 4.39 -15.58
C TYR A 279 -6.67 3.26 -15.46
N ARG A 280 -6.97 2.06 -15.95
CA ARG A 280 -6.03 0.91 -15.92
C ARG A 280 -4.76 1.17 -16.73
N GLU A 281 -4.88 1.81 -17.90
CA GLU A 281 -3.72 2.19 -18.71
C GLU A 281 -2.81 3.18 -17.97
N ARG A 282 -3.38 4.16 -17.27
CA ARG A 282 -2.60 5.05 -16.40
C ARG A 282 -1.90 4.32 -15.27
N GLN A 283 -2.58 3.37 -14.60
CA GLN A 283 -1.92 2.58 -13.55
C GLN A 283 -0.73 1.78 -14.07
N ARG A 284 -0.83 1.20 -15.27
CA ARG A 284 0.31 0.56 -15.94
C ARG A 284 1.43 1.55 -16.22
N GLY A 285 1.10 2.73 -16.73
CA GLY A 285 2.06 3.81 -16.95
C GLY A 285 2.80 4.21 -15.67
N PHE A 286 2.09 4.41 -14.56
CA PHE A 286 2.70 4.69 -13.26
C PHE A 286 3.61 3.55 -12.80
N SER A 287 3.19 2.30 -12.93
CA SER A 287 4.04 1.15 -12.60
C SER A 287 5.35 1.17 -13.40
N SER A 288 5.28 1.43 -14.72
CA SER A 288 6.46 1.55 -15.58
C SER A 288 7.37 2.71 -15.17
N SER A 289 6.82 3.88 -14.81
CA SER A 289 7.61 5.01 -14.33
C SER A 289 8.34 4.70 -13.02
N VAL A 290 7.70 3.98 -12.10
CA VAL A 290 8.36 3.56 -10.85
C VAL A 290 9.49 2.57 -11.13
N ILE A 291 9.28 1.63 -12.06
CA ILE A 291 10.33 0.71 -12.52
C ILE A 291 11.50 1.48 -13.16
N GLU A 292 11.22 2.48 -13.99
CA GLU A 292 12.25 3.32 -14.61
C GLU A 292 13.10 4.04 -13.55
N ILE A 293 12.47 4.64 -12.53
CA ILE A 293 13.18 5.25 -11.39
C ILE A 293 14.08 4.22 -10.69
N LEU A 294 13.61 2.98 -10.49
CA LEU A 294 14.42 1.89 -9.91
C LEU A 294 15.67 1.63 -10.76
N TYR A 295 15.55 1.50 -12.08
CA TYR A 295 16.68 1.25 -12.98
C TYR A 295 17.68 2.41 -13.06
N ILE A 296 17.19 3.66 -13.05
CA ILE A 296 18.04 4.85 -13.09
C ILE A 296 18.76 5.04 -11.74
N SER A 297 18.04 4.83 -10.64
CA SER A 297 18.54 5.16 -9.31
C SER A 297 19.35 4.04 -8.68
N TYR A 298 19.12 2.78 -9.05
CA TYR A 298 19.75 1.60 -8.46
C TYR A 298 20.33 0.63 -9.50
N PRO A 299 21.09 1.11 -10.52
CA PRO A 299 21.60 0.27 -11.59
C PRO A 299 22.55 -0.83 -11.08
N GLU A 300 23.24 -0.60 -9.98
CA GLU A 300 24.17 -1.55 -9.36
C GLU A 300 23.49 -2.81 -8.79
N TYR A 301 22.16 -2.79 -8.63
CA TYR A 301 21.40 -3.91 -8.08
C TYR A 301 20.50 -4.61 -9.10
N LEU A 302 20.42 -4.09 -10.33
CA LEU A 302 19.46 -4.52 -11.36
C LEU A 302 20.10 -4.97 -12.68
N ASN A 303 21.40 -4.75 -12.85
CA ASN A 303 22.14 -5.19 -14.03
C ASN A 303 22.80 -6.55 -13.78
N ASP A 304 21.99 -7.62 -13.83
CA ASP A 304 22.43 -9.02 -14.00
C ASP A 304 21.71 -9.67 -15.19
#